data_AF-A0A530BMX2-F1
#
_entry.id   AF-A0A530BMX2-F1
#
_cell.length_a   1.000
_cell.length_b   1.000
_cell.length_c   1.000
_cell.angle_alpha   90.00
_cell.angle_beta   90.00
_cell.angle_gamma   90.00
#
_symmetry.space_group_name_H-M   'P 1'
#
loop_
_entity.id
_entity.type
_entity.pdbx_description
1 polymer ?
#
loop_
_entity_poly.entity_id
_entity_poly.type
_entity_poly.pdbx_seq_one_letter_code
_entity_poly.pdbx_strand_id
1 'polypeptide(L)'
;MKRLIMELGGHAPLIVFDDADIDKAVAIALDAKFATSGQDCLAANRIYVQRPLYDRFCAAFAHRIERLRTGNGLSGEADIGPLMHERAVKKVEEQVADALARGARCLAGGKRHAAGPLFYQPTLLVD
;
A
#
# COMPACT_ATOMS: atom_id res chain seq x y z
N MET A 1 31.48 26.58 -9.43
CA MET A 1 30.21 26.41 -8.69
C MET A 1 29.34 25.38 -9.41
N LYS A 2 28.81 24.36 -8.74
CA LYS A 2 27.94 23.32 -9.33
C LYS A 2 26.50 23.58 -8.90
N ARG A 3 25.55 23.56 -9.85
CA ARG A 3 24.11 23.58 -9.56
C ARG A 3 23.60 22.15 -9.48
N LEU A 4 22.74 21.86 -8.51
CA LEU A 4 22.17 20.54 -8.25
C LEU A 4 20.65 20.62 -8.18
N ILE A 5 19.99 19.57 -8.66
CA ILE A 5 18.54 19.34 -8.55
C ILE A 5 18.39 17.93 -7.97
N MET A 6 17.53 17.76 -6.96
CA MET A 6 17.37 16.50 -6.24
C MET A 6 15.90 16.23 -5.97
N GLU A 7 15.42 15.08 -6.44
CA GLU A 7 14.16 14.48 -6.01
C GLU A 7 14.47 13.44 -4.93
N LEU A 8 13.86 13.59 -3.76
CA LEU A 8 14.15 12.77 -2.57
C LEU A 8 12.92 11.91 -2.21
N GLY A 9 12.84 11.47 -0.95
CA GLY A 9 11.73 10.65 -0.47
C GLY A 9 10.44 11.47 -0.31
N GLY A 10 9.32 10.87 -0.72
CA GLY A 10 7.97 11.36 -0.46
C GLY A 10 7.25 10.55 0.63
N HIS A 11 6.21 11.15 1.21
CA HIS A 11 5.27 10.48 2.11
C HIS A 11 3.84 11.00 1.86
N ALA A 12 3.37 10.75 0.64
CA ALA A 12 2.22 11.43 0.05
C ALA A 12 0.90 11.12 0.80
N PRO A 13 0.11 12.17 1.14
CA PRO A 13 -1.24 12.00 1.63
C PRO A 13 -2.24 11.81 0.47
N LEU A 14 -3.26 10.98 0.67
CA LEU A 14 -4.47 10.90 -0.15
C LEU A 14 -5.66 11.22 0.76
N ILE A 15 -6.49 12.20 0.40
CA ILE A 15 -7.59 12.66 1.24
C ILE A 15 -8.91 12.30 0.54
N VAL A 16 -9.79 11.59 1.25
CA VAL A 16 -11.10 11.13 0.78
C VAL A 16 -12.18 11.76 1.65
N PHE A 17 -12.98 12.64 1.05
CA PHE A 17 -14.15 13.26 1.68
C PHE A 17 -15.36 12.32 1.66
N ASP A 18 -16.34 12.58 2.51
CA ASP A 18 -17.53 11.73 2.67
C ASP A 18 -18.54 11.80 1.51
N ASP A 19 -18.40 12.81 0.66
CA ASP A 19 -19.14 12.97 -0.60
C ASP A 19 -18.46 12.27 -1.79
N ALA A 20 -17.30 11.64 -1.59
CA ALA A 20 -16.61 10.91 -2.63
C ALA A 20 -17.37 9.64 -3.04
N ASP A 21 -17.36 9.34 -4.34
CA ASP A 21 -17.73 8.03 -4.86
C ASP A 21 -16.75 6.99 -4.31
N ILE A 22 -17.27 6.01 -3.55
CA ILE A 22 -16.46 5.05 -2.82
C ILE A 22 -15.69 4.11 -3.74
N ASP A 23 -16.32 3.63 -4.81
CA ASP A 23 -15.69 2.67 -5.72
C ASP A 23 -14.56 3.35 -6.49
N LYS A 24 -14.81 4.59 -6.93
CA LYS A 24 -13.80 5.43 -7.57
C LYS A 24 -12.66 5.77 -6.60
N ALA A 25 -12.96 6.15 -5.36
CA ALA A 25 -11.94 6.50 -4.37
C ALA A 25 -11.05 5.29 -4.04
N VAL A 26 -11.64 4.11 -3.90
CA VAL A 26 -10.92 2.85 -3.66
C VAL A 26 -10.05 2.46 -4.85
N ALA A 27 -10.56 2.60 -6.08
CA ALA A 27 -9.77 2.34 -7.29
C ALA A 27 -8.55 3.29 -7.38
N ILE A 28 -8.76 4.59 -7.17
CA ILE A 28 -7.67 5.58 -7.15
C ILE A 28 -6.66 5.27 -6.03
N ALA A 29 -7.14 4.89 -4.84
CA ALA A 29 -6.28 4.55 -3.72
C ALA A 29 -5.42 3.30 -4.01
N LEU A 30 -5.99 2.28 -4.67
CA LEU A 30 -5.25 1.10 -5.12
C LEU A 30 -4.13 1.50 -6.09
N ASP A 31 -4.47 2.23 -7.14
CA ASP A 31 -3.52 2.64 -8.18
C ASP A 31 -2.40 3.49 -7.58
N ALA A 32 -2.75 4.47 -6.74
CA ALA A 32 -1.79 5.37 -6.11
C ALA A 32 -0.93 4.69 -5.04
N LYS A 33 -1.40 3.61 -4.39
CA LYS A 33 -0.64 2.91 -3.34
C LYS A 33 0.24 1.80 -3.89
N PHE A 34 -0.27 1.03 -4.85
CA PHE A 34 0.30 -0.26 -5.22
C PHE A 34 0.95 -0.30 -6.60
N ALA A 35 0.94 0.81 -7.36
CA ALA A 35 1.83 0.97 -8.51
C ALA A 35 3.27 0.55 -8.15
N THR A 36 3.92 -0.23 -9.03
CA THR A 36 5.26 -0.83 -8.79
C THR A 36 5.42 -1.54 -7.44
N SER A 37 4.37 -2.21 -6.96
CA SER A 37 4.30 -2.84 -5.63
C SER A 37 4.50 -1.85 -4.47
N GLY A 38 4.17 -0.57 -4.68
CA GLY A 38 4.35 0.53 -3.72
C GLY A 38 5.77 1.10 -3.66
N GLN A 39 6.65 0.71 -4.59
CA GLN A 39 8.02 1.22 -4.69
C GLN A 39 8.07 2.46 -5.59
N ASP A 40 7.29 3.47 -5.21
CA ASP A 40 7.14 4.74 -5.93
C ASP A 40 7.34 5.91 -4.94
N CYS A 41 8.11 6.93 -5.34
CA CYS A 41 8.32 8.13 -4.52
C CYS A 41 7.02 8.94 -4.31
N LEU A 42 6.03 8.75 -5.19
CA LEU A 42 4.72 9.40 -5.14
C LEU A 42 3.64 8.53 -4.48
N ALA A 43 3.97 7.32 -4.03
CA ALA A 43 2.99 6.39 -3.48
C ALA A 43 2.17 7.00 -2.33
N ALA A 44 0.85 6.81 -2.38
CA ALA A 44 -0.09 7.26 -1.35
C ALA A 44 0.12 6.47 -0.05
N ASN A 45 0.94 7.00 0.85
CA ASN A 45 1.35 6.30 2.07
C ASN A 45 0.50 6.62 3.29
N ARG A 46 -0.28 7.70 3.25
CA ARG A 46 -1.24 8.08 4.30
C ARG A 46 -2.57 8.41 3.65
N ILE A 47 -3.58 7.57 3.88
CA ILE A 47 -4.92 7.76 3.31
C ILE A 47 -5.81 8.27 4.43
N TYR A 48 -6.20 9.54 4.35
CA TYR A 48 -7.10 10.20 5.29
C TYR A 48 -8.52 10.12 4.77
N VAL A 49 -9.41 9.44 5.48
CA VAL A 49 -10.82 9.31 5.10
C VAL A 49 -11.68 10.03 6.12
N GLN A 50 -12.62 10.86 5.64
CA GLN A 50 -13.55 11.57 6.50
C GLN A 50 -14.43 10.58 7.26
N ARG A 51 -14.62 10.82 8.57
CA ARG A 51 -15.20 9.86 9.53
C ARG A 51 -16.49 9.17 9.05
N PRO A 52 -17.49 9.84 8.45
CA PRO A 52 -18.73 9.19 8.01
C PRO A 52 -18.53 8.11 6.94
N LEU A 53 -17.44 8.18 6.16
CA LEU A 53 -17.11 7.22 5.11
C LEU A 53 -16.07 6.17 5.55
N TYR A 54 -15.38 6.38 6.67
CA TYR A 54 -14.21 5.60 7.10
C TYR A 54 -14.41 4.09 7.05
N ASP A 55 -15.38 3.55 7.80
CA ASP A 55 -15.57 2.09 7.91
C ASP A 55 -15.91 1.46 6.57
N ARG A 56 -16.76 2.13 5.78
CA ARG A 56 -17.16 1.67 4.45
C ARG A 56 -15.96 1.65 3.51
N PHE A 57 -15.14 2.70 3.52
CA PHE A 57 -13.94 2.78 2.69
C PHE A 57 -12.93 1.71 3.10
N CYS A 58 -12.63 1.55 4.39
CA CYS A 58 -11.70 0.55 4.89
C CYS A 58 -12.11 -0.87 4.48
N ALA A 59 -13.40 -1.21 4.60
CA ALA A 59 -13.93 -2.51 4.19
C ALA A 59 -13.81 -2.72 2.67
N ALA A 60 -14.22 -1.73 1.87
CA ALA A 60 -14.13 -1.80 0.41
C ALA A 60 -12.67 -1.90 -0.07
N PHE A 61 -11.77 -1.12 0.52
CA PHE A 61 -10.36 -1.13 0.18
C PHE A 61 -9.68 -2.44 0.56
N ALA A 62 -9.94 -2.97 1.76
CA ALA A 62 -9.46 -4.29 2.19
C ALA A 62 -9.89 -5.38 1.19
N HIS A 63 -11.18 -5.42 0.83
CA HIS A 63 -11.71 -6.40 -0.11
C HIS A 63 -11.03 -6.31 -1.48
N ARG A 64 -10.73 -5.09 -1.95
CA ARG A 64 -10.03 -4.89 -3.23
C ARG A 64 -8.56 -5.28 -3.16
N ILE A 65 -7.90 -5.05 -2.04
CA ILE A 65 -6.51 -5.45 -1.79
C ILE A 65 -6.38 -6.98 -1.80
N GLU A 66 -7.29 -7.71 -1.15
CA GLU A 66 -7.28 -9.18 -1.10
C GLU A 66 -7.42 -9.84 -2.48
N ARG A 67 -7.96 -9.12 -3.47
CA ARG A 67 -8.14 -9.59 -4.84
C ARG A 67 -6.91 -9.37 -5.73
N LEU A 68 -5.89 -8.65 -5.25
CA LEU A 68 -4.66 -8.44 -6.00
C LEU A 68 -3.87 -9.73 -6.12
N ARG A 69 -3.52 -10.11 -7.34
CA ARG A 69 -2.71 -11.30 -7.62
C ARG A 69 -1.24 -10.98 -7.41
N THR A 70 -0.68 -11.49 -6.32
CA THR A 70 0.76 -11.37 -6.06
C THR A 70 1.51 -12.51 -6.75
N GLY A 71 2.47 -12.19 -7.62
CA GLY A 71 3.16 -13.22 -8.40
C GLY A 71 4.28 -12.70 -9.29
N ASN A 72 4.87 -13.60 -10.07
CA ASN A 72 5.95 -13.26 -11.00
C ASN A 72 5.46 -12.28 -12.07
N GLY A 73 6.07 -11.09 -12.14
CA GLY A 73 5.68 -10.05 -13.10
C GLY A 73 5.80 -10.44 -14.58
N LEU A 74 6.55 -11.51 -14.90
CA LEU A 74 6.67 -12.02 -16.27
C LEU A 74 5.54 -12.97 -16.68
N SER A 75 4.67 -13.41 -15.75
CA SER A 75 3.57 -14.32 -16.08
C SER A 75 2.40 -13.63 -16.81
N GLY A 76 2.34 -12.29 -16.79
CA GLY A 76 1.21 -11.51 -17.33
C GLY A 76 -0.06 -11.54 -16.47
N GLU A 77 -0.07 -12.30 -15.38
CA GLU A 77 -1.23 -12.48 -14.49
C GLU A 77 -1.05 -11.83 -13.11
N ALA A 78 0.13 -11.26 -12.83
CA ALA A 78 0.41 -10.64 -11.54
C ALA A 78 0.04 -9.16 -11.55
N ASP A 79 -0.73 -8.75 -10.54
CA ASP A 79 -1.00 -7.33 -10.26
C ASP A 79 0.11 -6.74 -9.35
N ILE A 80 0.74 -7.60 -8.51
CA ILE A 80 1.78 -7.21 -7.56
C ILE A 80 3.01 -8.11 -7.73
N GLY A 81 4.14 -7.49 -8.03
CA GLY A 81 5.44 -8.14 -8.15
C GLY A 81 6.24 -8.18 -6.84
N PRO A 82 7.45 -8.77 -6.85
CA PRO A 82 8.32 -8.80 -5.68
C PRO A 82 8.84 -7.40 -5.32
N LEU A 83 9.26 -7.23 -4.08
CA LEU A 83 10.08 -6.09 -3.67
C LEU A 83 11.51 -6.25 -4.22
N MET A 84 12.21 -5.14 -4.42
CA MET A 84 13.50 -5.09 -5.11
C MET A 84 14.61 -5.91 -4.45
N HIS A 85 14.59 -6.05 -3.12
CA HIS A 85 15.61 -6.78 -2.37
C HIS A 85 15.16 -7.08 -0.92
N GLU A 86 15.85 -7.99 -0.24
CA GLU A 86 15.53 -8.45 1.12
C GLU A 86 15.42 -7.32 2.16
N ARG A 87 16.25 -6.27 2.06
CA ARG A 87 16.16 -5.11 2.98
C ARG A 87 14.82 -4.35 2.87
N ALA A 88 14.19 -4.39 1.69
CA ALA A 88 12.89 -3.74 1.48
C ALA A 88 11.79 -4.56 2.15
N VAL A 89 11.85 -5.89 2.05
CA VAL A 89 10.94 -6.81 2.75
C VAL A 89 11.03 -6.61 4.26
N LYS A 90 12.25 -6.64 4.81
CA LYS A 90 12.48 -6.42 6.25
C LYS A 90 11.95 -5.08 6.73
N LYS A 91 12.17 -4.01 5.96
CA LYS A 91 11.64 -2.68 6.29
C LYS A 91 10.11 -2.68 6.37
N VAL A 92 9.41 -3.36 5.45
CA VAL A 92 7.95 -3.47 5.50
C VAL A 92 7.51 -4.31 6.70
N GLU A 93 8.19 -5.42 6.99
CA GLU A 93 7.94 -6.24 8.19
C GLU A 93 8.07 -5.41 9.49
N GLU A 94 9.13 -4.62 9.60
CA GLU A 94 9.37 -3.71 10.73
C GLU A 94 8.25 -2.66 10.85
N GLN A 95 7.84 -2.04 9.74
CA GLN A 95 6.76 -1.05 9.73
C GLN A 95 5.42 -1.64 10.16
N VAL A 96 5.09 -2.84 9.66
CA VAL A 96 3.86 -3.55 10.05
C VAL A 96 3.92 -3.93 11.53
N ALA A 97 5.03 -4.48 12.01
CA ALA A 97 5.20 -4.85 13.40
C ALA A 97 5.11 -3.65 14.36
N ASP A 98 5.75 -2.53 14.03
CA ASP A 98 5.69 -1.29 14.82
C ASP A 98 4.26 -0.73 14.88
N ALA A 99 3.54 -0.70 13.74
CA ALA A 99 2.16 -0.24 13.71
C ALA A 99 1.24 -1.09 14.60
N LEU A 100 1.34 -2.43 14.49
CA LEU A 100 0.55 -3.35 15.33
C LEU A 100 0.90 -3.19 16.82
N ALA A 101 2.18 -3.03 17.16
CA ALA A 101 2.62 -2.80 18.54
C ALA A 101 2.08 -1.48 19.12
N ARG A 102 1.76 -0.51 18.25
CA ARG A 102 1.18 0.79 18.61
C ARG A 102 -0.36 0.82 18.60
N GLY A 103 -1.00 -0.31 18.33
CA GLY A 103 -2.46 -0.45 18.40
C GLY A 103 -3.19 -0.39 17.06
N ALA A 104 -2.48 -0.25 15.93
CA ALA A 104 -3.09 -0.35 14.62
C ALA A 104 -3.65 -1.76 14.39
N ARG A 105 -4.67 -1.86 13.54
CA ARG A 105 -5.25 -3.13 13.09
C ARG A 105 -4.83 -3.42 11.65
N CYS A 106 -4.52 -4.68 11.36
CA CYS A 106 -4.29 -5.14 9.99
C CYS A 106 -5.60 -5.70 9.42
N LEU A 107 -6.15 -5.05 8.38
CA LEU A 107 -7.38 -5.50 7.71
C LEU A 107 -7.12 -6.41 6.52
N ALA A 108 -5.95 -6.31 5.89
CA ALA A 108 -5.55 -7.16 4.77
C ALA A 108 -4.02 -7.34 4.77
N GLY A 109 -3.54 -8.53 4.42
CA GLY A 109 -2.13 -8.83 4.27
C GLY A 109 -1.33 -8.87 5.58
N GLY A 110 -0.17 -8.20 5.59
CA GLY A 110 0.70 -8.05 6.75
C GLY A 110 1.74 -9.15 6.93
N LYS A 111 1.97 -10.00 5.92
CA LYS A 111 2.95 -11.10 5.98
C LYS A 111 3.69 -11.26 4.65
N ARG A 112 4.80 -11.99 4.68
CA ARG A 112 5.45 -12.48 3.45
C ARG A 112 4.48 -13.35 2.66
N HIS A 113 4.58 -13.26 1.34
CA HIS A 113 3.74 -14.01 0.42
C HIS A 113 4.43 -15.31 -0.03
N ALA A 114 3.64 -16.37 -0.29
CA ALA A 114 4.16 -17.69 -0.63
C ALA A 114 4.89 -17.75 -1.99
N ALA A 115 4.75 -16.72 -2.83
CA ALA A 115 5.41 -16.64 -4.14
C ALA A 115 6.95 -16.54 -4.07
N GLY A 116 7.52 -16.24 -2.89
CA GLY A 116 8.97 -16.28 -2.68
C GLY A 116 9.45 -15.29 -1.61
N PRO A 117 10.77 -15.29 -1.31
CA PRO A 117 11.32 -14.55 -0.18
C PRO A 117 11.20 -13.02 -0.32
N LEU A 118 11.15 -12.52 -1.55
CA LEU A 118 11.03 -11.10 -1.86
C LEU A 118 9.58 -10.62 -2.02
N PHE A 119 8.60 -11.52 -1.88
CA PHE A 119 7.20 -11.17 -2.03
C PHE A 119 6.57 -10.87 -0.67
N TYR A 120 5.84 -9.77 -0.60
CA TYR A 120 5.10 -9.36 0.58
C TYR A 120 3.64 -9.12 0.21
N GLN A 121 2.72 -9.48 1.10
CA GLN A 121 1.30 -9.29 0.85
C GLN A 121 0.96 -7.79 0.78
N PRO A 122 0.17 -7.34 -0.21
CA PRO A 122 -0.47 -6.02 -0.16
C PRO A 122 -1.16 -5.83 1.19
N THR A 123 -0.81 -4.77 1.91
CA THR A 123 -1.15 -4.63 3.34
C THR A 123 -1.95 -3.36 3.60
N LEU A 124 -3.02 -3.50 4.37
CA LEU A 124 -3.83 -2.39 4.88
C LEU A 124 -3.79 -2.35 6.40
N LEU A 125 -3.24 -1.27 6.93
CA LEU A 125 -3.24 -0.93 8.35
C LEU A 125 -4.21 0.22 8.59
N VAL A 126 -4.95 0.14 9.69
CA VAL A 126 -5.94 1.14 10.11
C VAL A 126 -5.84 1.39 11.61
N ASP A 127 -6.31 2.55 12.07
CA ASP A 127 -6.26 3.03 13.46
C ASP A 127 -4.84 3.16 14.07
#